data_AF-A0A7K7Z6S5-F1
#
_entry.id   AF-A0A7K7Z6S5-F1
#
_cell.length_a   1.000
_cell.length_b   1.000
_cell.length_c   1.000
_cell.angle_alpha   90.00
_cell.angle_beta   90.00
_cell.angle_gamma   90.00
#
_symmetry.space_group_name_H-M   'P 1'
#
loop_
_entity.id
_entity.type
_entity.pdbx_description
1 polymer ?
#
loop_
_entity_poly.entity_id
_entity_poly.type
_entity_poly.pdbx_seq_one_letter_code
_entity_poly.pdbx_strand_id
1 'polypeptide(L)'
;ALRWVGPEGEELERLPLDPDAFCAWSAPGNATGGLVYGHYGRPQDLAELRARGVSARGHLMLLRLGRGSPAQKVAAAAGAGAVGVLLYPDPQDTAGP
;
A
#
# COMPACT_ATOMS: atom_id res chain seq x y z
N ALA A 1 -8.57 -7.87 8.48
CA ALA A 1 -7.64 -8.99 8.25
C ALA A 1 -7.13 -8.91 6.82
N LEU A 2 -5.82 -9.05 6.59
CA LEU A 2 -5.22 -9.04 5.25
C LEU A 2 -5.07 -10.47 4.73
N ARG A 3 -5.50 -10.69 3.50
CA ARG A 3 -5.57 -12.02 2.89
C ARG A 3 -5.17 -11.94 1.42
N TRP A 4 -4.46 -12.95 0.95
CA TRP A 4 -4.37 -13.25 -0.47
C TRP A 4 -5.64 -13.97 -0.90
N VAL A 5 -6.26 -13.45 -1.95
CA VAL A 5 -7.47 -14.02 -2.55
C VAL A 5 -7.18 -14.44 -3.97
N GLY A 6 -7.73 -15.58 -4.36
CA GLY A 6 -7.65 -16.06 -5.74
C GLY A 6 -8.67 -15.41 -6.66
N PRO A 7 -8.69 -15.78 -7.95
CA PRO A 7 -9.55 -15.16 -8.95
C PRO A 7 -11.05 -15.35 -8.70
N GLU A 8 -11.45 -16.37 -7.94
CA GLU A 8 -12.86 -16.63 -7.58
C GLU A 8 -13.22 -16.06 -6.20
N GLY A 9 -12.30 -15.33 -5.57
CA GLY A 9 -12.47 -14.74 -4.24
C GLY A 9 -12.21 -15.73 -3.10
N GLU A 10 -11.69 -16.92 -3.39
CA GLU A 10 -11.27 -17.89 -2.41
C GLU A 10 -10.08 -17.37 -1.58
N GLU A 11 -10.10 -17.62 -0.27
CA GLU A 11 -8.98 -17.26 0.62
C GLU A 11 -7.84 -18.25 0.40
N LEU A 12 -6.74 -17.79 -0.19
CA LEU A 12 -5.54 -18.60 -0.42
C LEU A 12 -4.64 -18.60 0.81
N GLU A 13 -4.41 -17.42 1.37
CA GLU A 13 -3.54 -17.24 2.52
C GLU A 13 -4.00 -16.04 3.36
N ARG A 14 -3.88 -16.16 4.69
CA ARG A 14 -4.09 -15.06 5.62
C ARG A 14 -2.76 -14.59 6.19
N LEU A 15 -2.44 -13.32 5.95
CA LEU A 15 -1.22 -12.73 6.47
C LEU A 15 -1.42 -12.31 7.94
N PRO A 16 -0.46 -12.64 8.83
CA PRO A 16 -0.49 -12.14 10.19
C PRO A 16 -0.30 -10.62 10.17
N LEU A 17 -1.15 -9.91 10.90
CA LEU A 17 -1.03 -8.48 11.17
C LEU A 17 -0.95 -8.29 12.67
N ASP A 18 -0.23 -7.25 13.09
CA ASP A 18 -0.33 -6.75 14.45
C ASP A 18 -1.78 -6.27 14.71
N PRO A 19 -2.51 -6.86 15.67
CA PRO A 19 -3.89 -6.49 15.95
C PRO A 19 -4.04 -5.06 16.47
N ASP A 20 -2.97 -4.47 17.02
CA ASP A 20 -2.97 -3.12 17.57
C ASP A 20 -2.58 -2.06 16.51
N ALA A 21 -2.07 -2.50 15.36
CA ALA A 21 -1.68 -1.61 14.28
C ALA A 21 -2.91 -1.15 13.45
N PHE A 22 -3.13 0.16 13.41
CA PHE A 22 -4.16 0.77 12.56
C PHE A 22 -3.72 2.14 12.03
N CYS A 23 -4.32 2.57 10.93
CA CYS A 23 -4.15 3.93 10.40
C CYS A 23 -5.29 4.82 10.90
N ALA A 24 -4.99 5.76 11.78
CA ALA A 24 -5.99 6.71 12.26
C ALA A 24 -6.60 7.49 11.08
N TRP A 25 -7.92 7.72 11.13
CA TRP A 25 -8.70 8.43 10.11
C TRP A 25 -8.85 7.71 8.76
N SER A 26 -8.41 6.45 8.62
CA SER A 26 -8.72 5.67 7.43
C SER A 26 -10.21 5.39 7.32
N ALA A 27 -10.75 5.45 6.10
CA ALA A 27 -12.13 5.04 5.86
C ALA A 27 -12.34 3.56 6.22
N PRO A 28 -13.45 3.18 6.88
CA PRO A 28 -13.79 1.79 7.09
C PRO A 28 -14.18 1.15 5.76
N GLY A 29 -13.79 -0.10 5.54
CA GLY A 29 -14.19 -0.85 4.36
C GLY A 29 -13.28 -2.02 4.04
N ASN A 30 -13.62 -2.72 2.96
CA ASN A 30 -12.82 -3.78 2.37
C ASN A 30 -12.48 -3.38 0.93
N ALA A 31 -11.22 -3.57 0.55
CA ALA A 31 -10.76 -3.39 -0.81
C ALA A 31 -10.07 -4.67 -1.29
N THR A 32 -10.26 -5.00 -2.56
CA THR A 32 -9.66 -6.17 -3.20
C THR A 32 -9.16 -5.75 -4.57
N GLY A 33 -7.94 -6.17 -4.88
CA GLY A 33 -7.27 -5.84 -6.13
C GLY A 33 -5.86 -6.42 -6.12
N GLY A 34 -5.16 -6.32 -7.25
CA GLY A 34 -3.76 -6.70 -7.29
C GLY A 34 -2.89 -5.79 -6.41
N LEU A 35 -1.67 -6.21 -6.12
CA LEU A 35 -0.73 -5.47 -5.29
C LEU A 35 0.35 -4.78 -6.14
N VAL A 36 0.54 -3.48 -5.94
CA VAL A 36 1.58 -2.68 -6.61
C VAL A 36 2.54 -2.13 -5.56
N TYR A 37 3.83 -2.36 -5.75
CA TYR A 37 4.86 -1.78 -4.90
C TYR A 37 5.16 -0.34 -5.33
N GLY A 38 4.93 0.63 -4.44
CA GLY A 38 5.08 2.06 -4.74
C GLY A 38 6.23 2.76 -4.00
N HIS A 39 7.14 2.00 -3.39
CA HIS A 39 8.27 2.53 -2.63
C HIS A 39 7.81 3.55 -1.56
N TYR A 40 8.25 4.81 -1.60
CA TYR A 40 7.80 5.85 -0.64
C TYR A 40 6.53 6.59 -1.08
N GLY A 41 5.96 6.30 -2.24
CA GLY A 41 4.77 6.97 -2.77
C GLY A 41 5.03 8.42 -3.22
N ARG A 42 6.30 8.78 -3.48
CA ARG A 42 6.65 10.14 -3.94
C ARG A 42 6.23 10.32 -5.40
N PRO A 43 6.09 11.57 -5.87
CA PRO A 43 5.80 11.84 -7.28
C PRO A 43 6.76 11.14 -8.26
N GLN A 44 8.05 11.04 -7.90
CA GLN A 44 9.05 10.34 -8.69
C GLN A 44 8.83 8.82 -8.70
N ASP A 45 8.47 8.23 -7.56
CA ASP A 45 8.18 6.79 -7.47
C ASP A 45 6.95 6.43 -8.33
N LEU A 46 5.91 7.28 -8.32
CA LEU A 46 4.72 7.11 -9.16
C LEU A 46 5.01 7.34 -10.65
N ALA A 47 5.88 8.28 -10.99
CA ALA A 47 6.31 8.51 -12.37
C ALA A 47 7.07 7.30 -12.92
N GLU A 48 7.95 6.70 -12.12
CA GLU A 48 8.70 5.50 -12.48
C GLU A 48 7.77 4.30 -12.72
N LEU A 49 6.76 4.10 -11.86
CA LEU A 49 5.75 3.05 -12.07
C LEU A 49 5.05 3.20 -13.43
N ARG A 50 4.63 4.43 -13.77
CA ARG A 50 4.01 4.72 -15.07
C ARG A 50 4.97 4.48 -16.23
N ALA A 51 6.24 4.88 -16.10
CA ALA A 51 7.25 4.64 -17.12
C ALA A 51 7.47 3.14 -17.40
N ARG A 52 7.29 2.30 -16.37
CA ARG A 52 7.35 0.83 -16.48
C ARG A 52 6.04 0.18 -16.92
N GLY A 53 5.00 0.97 -17.22
CA GLY A 53 3.68 0.45 -17.60
C GLY A 53 2.88 -0.15 -16.43
N VAL A 54 3.28 0.10 -15.18
CA VAL A 54 2.57 -0.39 -13.99
C VAL A 54 1.55 0.66 -13.55
N SER A 55 0.29 0.24 -13.44
CA SER A 55 -0.83 1.10 -13.03
C SER A 55 -1.26 0.77 -11.60
N ALA A 56 -1.38 1.79 -10.74
CA ALA A 56 -1.97 1.66 -9.42
C ALA A 56 -3.52 1.68 -9.45
N ARG A 57 -4.12 2.03 -10.59
CA ARG A 57 -5.57 2.18 -10.72
C ARG A 57 -6.27 0.85 -10.47
N GLY A 58 -7.19 0.81 -9.50
CA GLY A 58 -7.92 -0.42 -9.15
C GLY A 58 -7.11 -1.42 -8.30
N HIS A 59 -5.90 -1.06 -7.88
CA HIS A 59 -4.98 -1.93 -7.16
C HIS A 59 -4.73 -1.41 -5.73
N LEU A 60 -4.27 -2.30 -4.86
CA LEU A 60 -3.72 -1.96 -3.55
C LEU A 60 -2.26 -1.52 -3.74
N MET A 61 -1.85 -0.45 -3.05
CA MET A 61 -0.46 0.01 -3.06
C MET A 61 0.26 -0.37 -1.78
N LEU A 62 1.44 -0.99 -1.90
CA LEU A 62 2.36 -1.22 -0.79
C LEU A 62 3.40 -0.11 -0.73
N LEU A 63 3.44 0.63 0.38
CA LEU A 63 4.30 1.78 0.59
C LEU A 63 5.11 1.65 1.89
N ARG A 64 6.33 2.16 1.86
CA ARG A 64 7.22 2.28 3.02
C ARG A 64 6.80 3.45 3.90
N LEU A 65 6.75 3.24 5.22
CA LEU A 65 6.44 4.27 6.21
C LEU A 65 7.50 5.37 6.28
N GLY A 66 8.77 5.03 6.09
CA GLY A 66 9.87 5.99 6.09
C GLY A 66 9.68 7.11 5.07
N ARG A 67 10.41 8.23 5.25
CA ARG A 67 10.48 9.38 4.33
C ARG A 67 9.11 9.97 3.94
N GLY A 68 8.73 11.08 4.56
CA GLY A 68 7.47 11.80 4.30
C GLY A 68 6.33 11.35 5.22
N SER A 69 5.17 12.01 5.14
CA SER A 69 4.05 11.69 6.04
C SER A 69 3.14 10.59 5.48
N PRO A 70 2.54 9.74 6.32
CA PRO A 70 1.52 8.78 5.90
C PRO A 70 0.36 9.41 5.13
N ALA A 71 -0.11 10.59 5.56
CA ALA A 71 -1.20 11.30 4.89
C ALA A 71 -0.85 11.68 3.44
N GLN A 72 0.36 12.17 3.20
CA GLN A 72 0.83 12.50 1.84
C GLN A 72 0.90 11.25 0.96
N LYS A 73 1.37 10.13 1.52
CA LYS A 73 1.45 8.84 0.83
C LYS A 73 0.06 8.34 0.41
N VAL A 74 -0.89 8.40 1.33
CA VAL A 74 -2.29 7.99 1.07
C VAL A 74 -2.92 8.91 0.02
N ALA A 75 -2.73 10.23 0.11
CA ALA A 75 -3.24 11.18 -0.87
C ALA A 75 -2.65 10.94 -2.27
N ALA A 76 -1.35 10.65 -2.35
CA ALA A 76 -0.68 10.35 -3.61
C ALA A 76 -1.19 9.04 -4.24
N ALA A 77 -1.36 7.99 -3.44
CA ALA A 77 -1.92 6.71 -3.88
C ALA A 77 -3.36 6.85 -4.37
N ALA A 78 -4.20 7.59 -3.62
CA ALA A 78 -5.57 7.89 -4.04
C ALA A 78 -5.59 8.67 -5.36
N GLY A 79 -4.72 9.67 -5.52
CA GLY A 79 -4.56 10.42 -6.77
C GLY A 79 -4.07 9.56 -7.95
N ALA A 80 -3.37 8.45 -7.67
CA ALA A 80 -2.97 7.46 -8.66
C ALA A 80 -4.07 6.42 -8.98
N GLY A 81 -5.23 6.50 -8.30
CA GLY A 81 -6.37 5.60 -8.48
C GLY A 81 -6.30 4.29 -7.70
N ALA A 82 -5.39 4.19 -6.71
CA ALA A 82 -5.33 3.03 -5.83
C ALA A 82 -6.63 2.91 -5.01
N VAL A 83 -7.07 1.67 -4.77
CA VAL A 83 -8.29 1.37 -3.99
C VAL A 83 -7.98 1.12 -2.51
N GLY A 84 -6.70 1.04 -2.15
CA GLY A 84 -6.24 0.91 -0.77
C GLY A 84 -4.74 1.03 -0.68
N VAL A 85 -4.24 1.27 0.54
CA VAL A 85 -2.81 1.46 0.83
C VAL A 85 -2.42 0.59 2.02
N LEU A 86 -1.33 -0.14 1.87
CA LEU A 86 -0.63 -0.85 2.93
C LEU A 86 0.66 -0.09 3.25
N LEU A 87 0.85 0.25 4.52
CA LEU A 87 2.04 0.93 5.02
C LEU A 87 2.82 -0.03 5.90
N TYR A 88 4.13 -0.18 5.66
CA TYR A 88 5.00 -1.02 6.48
C TYR A 88 6.27 -0.29 6.92
N PRO A 89 6.76 -0.54 8.15
CA PRO A 89 8.06 -0.05 8.60
C PRO A 89 9.16 -0.90 7.96
N ASP A 90 9.92 -0.30 7.04
CA ASP A 90 11.02 -1.02 6.38
C ASP A 90 12.23 -1.08 7.33
N PRO A 91 12.87 -2.26 7.53
CA PRO A 91 14.04 -2.37 8.38
C PRO A 91 15.16 -1.40 8.00
N GLN A 92 15.31 -1.05 6.73
CA GLN A 92 16.34 -0.08 6.29
C GLN A 92 16.00 1.38 6.70
N ASP A 93 14.74 1.68 7.01
CA ASP A 93 14.33 2.99 7.53
C ASP A 93 14.27 3.03 9.06
N THR A 94 14.13 1.86 9.67
CA THR A 94 13.89 1.71 11.11
C THR A 94 15.16 1.27 11.86
N ALA A 95 16.14 0.72 11.14
CA ALA A 95 17.50 0.59 11.64
C ALA A 95 18.05 2.01 11.81
N GLY A 96 18.05 2.50 13.05
CA GLY A 96 18.92 3.59 13.43
C GLY A 96 20.39 3.22 13.19
N PRO A 97 21.33 4.17 13.33
CA PRO A 97 22.73 3.81 13.48
C PRO A 97 22.94 2.83 14.65
#